data_AF-A0A349FG58-F1
#
_entry.id   AF-A0A349FG58-F1
#
_cell.length_a   1.000
_cell.length_b   1.000
_cell.length_c   1.000
_cell.angle_alpha   90.00
_cell.angle_beta   90.00
_cell.angle_gamma   90.00
#
_symmetry.space_group_name_H-M   'P 1'
#
loop_
_entity.id
_entity.type
_entity.pdbx_description
1 polymer ?
#
loop_
_entity_poly.entity_id
_entity_poly.type
_entity_poly.pdbx_seq_one_letter_code
_entity_poly.pdbx_strand_id
1 'polypeptide(L)' 'MAQQLELNQKTAEQYLARFRDNTLGHYINGEWTLGSQGETFENLTPTDNTSLGKVVKASVEDVDAACNAAQ' A
#
# COMPACT_ATOMS: atom_id res chain seq x y z
N MET A 1 -12.38 29.30 -2.01
CA MET A 1 -12.70 28.00 -1.37
C MET A 1 -12.76 26.86 -2.38
N ALA A 2 -13.53 26.97 -3.47
CA ALA A 2 -13.59 25.93 -4.52
C ALA A 2 -12.21 25.57 -5.12
N GLN A 3 -11.41 26.57 -5.47
CA GLN A 3 -10.07 26.36 -6.05
C GLN A 3 -9.10 25.60 -5.12
N GLN A 4 -9.19 25.79 -3.80
CA GLN A 4 -8.35 25.06 -2.84
C GLN A 4 -8.79 23.60 -2.72
N LEU A 5 -10.10 23.34 -2.77
CA LEU A 5 -10.66 22.00 -2.73
C LEU A 5 -10.19 21.19 -3.95
N GLU A 6 -10.30 21.77 -5.15
CA GLU A 6 -9.85 21.14 -6.40
C GLU A 6 -8.33 20.84 -6.37
N LEU A 7 -7.52 21.78 -5.86
CA LEU A 7 -6.09 21.58 -5.71
C LEU A 7 -5.77 20.43 -4.74
N ASN A 8 -6.44 20.38 -3.59
CA ASN A 8 -6.24 19.34 -2.59
C ASN A 8 -6.62 17.96 -3.14
N GLN A 9 -7.74 17.86 -3.87
CA GLN A 9 -8.19 16.62 -4.50
C GLN A 9 -7.18 16.13 -5.53
N LYS A 10 -6.74 16.99 -6.45
CA LYS A 10 -5.74 16.64 -7.47
C LYS A 10 -4.42 16.19 -6.86
N THR A 11 -3.98 16.87 -5.80
CA THR A 11 -2.76 16.52 -5.07
C THR A 11 -2.88 15.15 -4.41
N ALA A 12 -4.02 14.85 -3.79
CA ALA A 12 -4.29 13.54 -3.21
C ALA A 12 -4.31 12.43 -4.27
N GLU A 13 -4.95 12.66 -5.41
CA GLU A 13 -4.99 11.71 -6.53
C GLU A 13 -3.59 11.35 -7.04
N GLN A 14 -2.68 12.33 -7.11
CA GLN A 14 -1.29 12.12 -7.51
C GLN A 14 -0.53 11.25 -6.51
N TYR A 15 -0.70 11.47 -5.21
CA TYR A 15 -0.05 10.63 -4.19
C TYR A 15 -0.61 9.21 -4.14
N LEU A 16 -1.91 9.05 -4.45
CA LEU A 16 -2.58 7.75 -4.45
C LEU A 16 -2.32 6.94 -5.72
N ALA A 17 -1.96 7.57 -6.84
CA ALA A 17 -1.71 6.90 -8.12
C ALA A 17 -0.77 5.69 -7.99
N ARG A 18 0.35 5.83 -7.28
CA ARG A 18 1.32 4.73 -7.11
C ARG A 18 0.73 3.45 -6.49
N PHE A 19 -0.25 3.59 -5.60
CA PHE A 19 -0.89 2.48 -4.90
C PHE A 19 -2.04 1.84 -5.69
N ARG A 20 -2.66 2.62 -6.59
CA ARG A 20 -3.59 2.08 -7.58
C ARG A 20 -2.87 1.29 -8.66
N ASP A 21 -1.75 1.82 -9.15
CA ASP A 21 -1.04 1.28 -10.31
C ASP A 21 -0.14 0.09 -9.95
N ASN A 22 0.37 0.04 -8.71
CA ASN A 22 1.28 -1.01 -8.25
C ASN A 22 0.78 -1.63 -6.93
N THR A 23 1.01 -2.92 -6.78
CA THR A 23 0.74 -3.60 -5.51
C THR A 23 1.70 -3.08 -4.44
N LEU A 24 1.16 -2.67 -3.30
CA LEU A 24 1.94 -2.23 -2.16
C LEU A 24 2.59 -3.43 -1.45
N GLY A 25 3.90 -3.54 -1.60
CA GLY A 25 4.73 -4.55 -0.92
C GLY A 25 5.06 -4.21 0.53
N HIS A 26 5.75 -5.14 1.20
CA HIS A 26 6.34 -4.94 2.52
C HIS A 26 7.64 -4.12 2.40
N TYR A 27 8.02 -3.47 3.50
CA TYR A 27 9.31 -2.80 3.63
C TYR A 27 10.09 -3.48 4.76
N ILE A 28 11.07 -4.29 4.41
CA ILE A 28 11.82 -5.15 5.34
C ILE A 28 13.31 -4.95 5.07
N ASN A 29 14.10 -4.75 6.13
CA ASN A 29 15.55 -4.58 6.06
C ASN A 29 16.02 -3.47 5.08
N GLY A 30 15.25 -2.38 4.96
CA GLY A 30 15.58 -1.26 4.08
C GLY A 30 15.12 -1.41 2.62
N GLU A 31 14.48 -2.53 2.28
CA GLU A 31 14.07 -2.84 0.90
C GLU A 31 12.56 -3.08 0.78
N TRP A 32 12.01 -2.73 -0.38
CA TRP A 32 10.62 -3.07 -0.75
C TRP A 32 10.56 -4.47 -1.34
N THR A 33 9.69 -5.33 -0.80
CA THR A 33 9.52 -6.71 -1.25
C THR A 33 8.04 -7.04 -1.44
N LEU A 34 7.73 -7.92 -2.41
CA LEU A 34 6.36 -8.44 -2.61
C LEU A 34 6.03 -9.63 -1.70
N GLY A 35 6.87 -9.91 -0.70
CA GLY A 35 6.74 -11.02 0.22
C GLY A 35 7.08 -12.38 -0.42
N SER A 36 7.02 -13.45 0.37
CA SER A 36 7.40 -14.81 -0.07
C SER A 36 6.30 -15.56 -0.80
N GLN A 37 5.02 -15.31 -0.48
CA GLN A 37 3.88 -16.09 -0.97
C GLN A 37 3.05 -15.40 -2.08
N GLY A 38 3.29 -14.11 -2.34
CA GLY A 38 2.61 -13.36 -3.41
C GLY A 38 1.09 -13.19 -3.24
N GLU A 39 0.53 -13.55 -2.08
CA GLU A 39 -0.87 -13.29 -1.77
C GLU A 39 -1.10 -11.78 -1.58
N THR A 40 -2.24 -11.29 -2.06
CA THR A 40 -2.63 -9.88 -1.92
C THR A 40 -4.08 -9.76 -1.51
N PHE A 41 -4.44 -8.64 -0.87
CA PHE A 41 -5.83 -8.27 -0.62
C PHE A 41 -6.14 -6.87 -1.15
N GLU A 42 -7.41 -6.64 -1.46
CA GLU A 42 -7.92 -5.34 -1.89
C GLU A 42 -8.05 -4.40 -0.69
N ASN A 43 -7.46 -3.21 -0.79
CA ASN A 43 -7.64 -2.15 0.19
C ASN A 43 -8.84 -1.28 -0.22
N LEU A 44 -10.00 -1.51 0.39
CA LEU A 44 -11.23 -0.82 0.05
C LEU A 44 -11.40 0.45 0.88
N THR A 45 -11.90 1.53 0.27
CA THR A 45 -12.27 2.73 1.03
C THR A 45 -13.54 2.49 1.85
N PRO A 46 -13.61 2.96 3.11
CA PRO A 46 -14.81 2.84 3.93
C PRO A 46 -15.97 3.73 3.46
N THR A 47 -15.75 4.66 2.53
CA THR A 47 -16.79 5.59 2.06
C THR A 47 -17.78 4.95 1.08
N ASP A 48 -17.29 4.07 0.20
CA ASP A 48 -18.10 3.47 -0.87
C ASP A 48 -17.63 2.06 -1.30
N ASN A 49 -16.66 1.45 -0.59
CA ASN A 49 -16.07 0.16 -0.90
C ASN A 49 -15.39 0.07 -2.28
N THR A 50 -15.03 1.19 -2.90
CA THR A 50 -14.16 1.15 -4.08
C THR A 50 -12.73 0.79 -3.71
N SER A 51 -11.98 0.19 -4.65
CA SER A 51 -10.59 -0.21 -4.39
C SER A 51 -9.64 0.98 -4.46
N LEU A 52 -8.80 1.10 -3.44
CA LEU A 52 -7.67 2.03 -3.35
C LEU A 52 -6.37 1.42 -3.88
N GLY A 53 -6.36 0.12 -4.16
CA GLY A 53 -5.17 -0.64 -4.56
C GLY A 53 -5.06 -2.01 -3.87
N LYS A 54 -4.02 -2.76 -4.22
CA LYS A 54 -3.70 -4.07 -3.62
C LYS A 54 -2.54 -3.95 -2.64
N VAL A 55 -2.61 -4.70 -1.55
CA VAL A 55 -1.54 -4.80 -0.55
C VAL A 55 -1.13 -6.25 -0.39
N VAL A 56 0.17 -6.51 -0.26
CA VAL A 56 0.69 -7.86 0.01
C VAL A 56 0.22 -8.33 1.38
N LYS A 57 -0.24 -9.57 1.44
CA LYS A 57 -0.59 -10.28 2.66
C LYS A 57 0.66 -10.97 3.20
N ALA A 58 1.10 -10.57 4.38
CA ALA A 58 2.29 -11.13 5.00
C ALA A 58 2.11 -12.62 5.33
N SER A 59 3.12 -13.42 4.99
CA SER A 59 3.26 -14.79 5.44
C SER A 59 4.02 -14.86 6.77
N VAL A 60 4.11 -16.07 7.35
CA VAL A 60 4.96 -16.32 8.53
C VAL A 60 6.43 -15.98 8.22
N GLU A 61 6.90 -16.34 7.03
CA GLU A 61 8.29 -16.12 6.60
C GLU A 61 8.61 -14.61 6.47
N ASP A 62 7.66 -13.84 5.94
CA ASP A 62 7.80 -12.38 5.82
C ASP A 62 7.89 -11.71 7.19
N VAL A 63 7.06 -12.17 8.14
CA VAL A 63 7.06 -11.66 9.52
C VAL A 63 8.37 -12.04 10.23
N ASP A 64 8.85 -13.28 10.07
CA ASP A 64 10.13 -13.71 10.65
C ASP A 64 11.31 -12.91 10.09
N ALA A 65 11.33 -12.65 8.77
CA ALA A 65 12.35 -11.81 8.14
C ALA A 65 12.34 -10.37 8.69
N ALA A 66 11.15 -9.80 8.91
CA ALA A 66 11.00 -8.48 9.52
C ALA A 66 11.50 -8.45 10.97
N CYS A 67 11.17 -9.48 11.77
CA CYS A 67 11.65 -9.62 13.14
C CYS A 67 13.18 -9.70 13.21
N ASN A 68 13.79 -10.54 12.36
CA ASN A 68 15.24 -10.70 12.31
C ASN A 68 15.96 -9.40 11.89
N ALA A 69 15.38 -8.62 10.98
CA ALA A 69 15.97 -7.35 10.52
C ALA A 69 15.86 -6.21 11.55
N ALA A 70 14.96 -6.32 12.53
CA ALA A 70 14.71 -5.29 13.54
C ALA A 70 15.51 -5.47 14.85
N GLN A 71 16.21 -6.59 15.00
CA GLN A 71 17.02 -6.92 16.19
C GLN A 71 18.35 -6.16 16.22
#